data_AF-A0A9X3WGC0-F1
#
_entry.id   AF-A0A9X3WGC0-F1
#
_cell.length_a   1.000
_cell.length_b   1.000
_cell.length_c   1.000
_cell.angle_alpha   90.00
_cell.angle_beta   90.00
_cell.angle_gamma   90.00
#
_symmetry.space_group_name_H-M   'P 1'
#
loop_
_entity.id
_entity.type
_entity.pdbx_description
1 polymer ?
#
loop_
_entity_poly.entity_id
_entity_poly.type
_entity_poly.pdbx_seq_one_letter_code
_entity_poly.pdbx_strand_id
1 'polypeptide(L)'
;MTNQEEILDMRNNEWMAILEKVAELRKILIQMQSGEILFWINGGWHYRSNEYNFTKDYNTPHFILSFEHLGNIDEGNVENVILNIIKLLDFYNTYINFHYDSGISFEDYLRKEENKDISTILHDRTHDSLCCSYSFYVYSDTGRNVFNYTFSWSENDKGMQIVFDNSKYGYANFYDLTMFLLEESNCIPDYEMYTQFCKKIREFQSHYYKTNSNTDGNLFTSYSEVELLNPENRENRFNSKKGSYLVNRAVKIADIIGYFDMDIGISNKKLLEKYIDTDYLFTNFGYYEFFNNITVQEVYQIVMDTIENKLPEPFSIRKHTCRYDNRFKFVVNTGTDQTECVVEWNYLKECYRIKKGVNTYTFFESYNSLIHHIIREFINENKIHKDKLVTDCTHLIKAIEKSSKMDIDLDHLIKSINDPKNIEHILYSDLPF
;
A
#
# COMPACT_ATOMS: atom_id res chain seq x y z
N MET A 1 -6.81 -27.82 10.48
CA MET A 1 -6.67 -27.16 9.17
C MET A 1 -7.63 -25.96 9.06
N THR A 2 -8.88 -26.06 9.51
CA THR A 2 -9.84 -24.93 9.57
C THR A 2 -9.33 -23.71 10.35
N ASN A 3 -8.70 -23.87 11.52
CA ASN A 3 -8.15 -22.74 12.27
C ASN A 3 -7.01 -22.01 11.54
N GLN A 4 -6.23 -22.67 10.69
CA GLN A 4 -5.11 -22.02 9.98
C GLN A 4 -5.59 -21.18 8.80
N GLU A 5 -6.63 -21.62 8.09
CA GLU A 5 -7.25 -20.82 7.02
C GLU A 5 -8.02 -19.62 7.60
N GLU A 6 -8.71 -19.78 8.72
CA GLU A 6 -9.30 -18.66 9.47
C GLU A 6 -8.23 -17.68 9.96
N ILE A 7 -7.12 -18.16 10.55
CA ILE A 7 -5.98 -17.32 10.97
C ILE A 7 -5.34 -16.58 9.77
N LEU A 8 -5.33 -17.18 8.58
CA LEU A 8 -4.78 -16.56 7.37
C LEU A 8 -5.72 -15.51 6.76
N ASP A 9 -7.04 -15.74 6.73
CA ASP A 9 -8.03 -14.72 6.35
C ASP A 9 -8.06 -13.55 7.36
N MET A 10 -7.80 -13.84 8.65
CA MET A 10 -7.72 -12.85 9.74
C MET A 10 -6.56 -11.86 9.59
N ARG A 11 -5.46 -12.26 8.92
CA ARG A 11 -4.33 -11.37 8.63
C ARG A 11 -4.71 -10.18 7.73
N ASN A 12 -5.83 -10.27 7.01
CA ASN A 12 -6.30 -9.18 6.15
C ASN A 12 -7.08 -8.09 6.91
N ASN A 13 -7.44 -8.29 8.20
CA ASN A 13 -8.14 -7.32 9.05
C ASN A 13 -7.27 -6.80 10.21
N GLU A 14 -5.95 -6.89 10.10
CA GLU A 14 -4.97 -6.71 11.20
C GLU A 14 -4.96 -5.32 11.85
N TRP A 15 -5.52 -4.29 11.20
CA TRP A 15 -5.35 -2.91 11.64
C TRP A 15 -6.28 -2.48 12.77
N MET A 16 -7.42 -3.17 12.97
CA MET A 16 -8.41 -2.73 13.95
C MET A 16 -9.19 -3.91 14.53
N ALA A 17 -9.28 -3.98 15.86
CA ALA A 17 -10.26 -4.83 16.51
C ALA A 17 -11.65 -4.21 16.36
N ILE A 18 -12.64 -4.98 15.89
CA ILE A 18 -14.02 -4.49 15.63
C ILE A 18 -15.02 -5.31 16.46
N LEU A 19 -16.14 -4.70 16.85
CA LEU A 19 -17.34 -5.39 17.32
C LEU A 19 -18.54 -5.06 16.43
N GLU A 20 -19.28 -6.09 16.01
CA GLU A 20 -20.50 -5.92 15.23
C GLU A 20 -21.75 -5.89 16.13
N LYS A 21 -22.90 -5.45 15.58
CA LYS A 21 -24.22 -5.46 16.27
C LYS A 21 -24.22 -4.81 17.65
N VAL A 22 -23.46 -3.73 17.83
CA VAL A 22 -23.22 -3.15 19.16
C VAL A 22 -24.51 -2.71 19.87
N ALA A 23 -25.49 -2.19 19.13
CA ALA A 23 -26.78 -1.80 19.70
C ALA A 23 -27.53 -2.99 20.34
N GLU A 24 -27.34 -4.21 19.83
CA GLU A 24 -27.87 -5.44 20.42
C GLU A 24 -27.05 -5.84 21.64
N LEU A 25 -25.72 -5.79 21.55
CA LEU A 25 -24.81 -6.09 22.65
C LEU A 25 -25.08 -5.20 23.86
N ARG A 26 -25.23 -3.88 23.63
CA ARG A 26 -25.56 -2.89 24.68
C ARG A 26 -26.82 -3.28 25.44
N LYS A 27 -27.90 -3.65 24.72
CA LYS A 27 -29.16 -4.07 25.34
C LYS A 27 -28.97 -5.34 26.18
N ILE A 28 -28.21 -6.31 25.66
CA ILE A 28 -27.95 -7.56 26.36
C ILE A 28 -27.13 -7.30 27.63
N LEU A 29 -26.04 -6.55 27.53
CA LEU A 29 -25.17 -6.24 28.67
C LEU A 29 -25.94 -5.58 29.83
N ILE A 30 -26.85 -4.65 29.53
CA ILE A 30 -27.70 -3.98 30.55
C ILE A 30 -28.72 -4.94 31.18
N GLN A 31 -29.25 -5.89 30.40
CA GLN A 31 -30.34 -6.78 30.84
C GLN A 31 -29.85 -8.11 31.42
N MET A 32 -28.58 -8.45 31.21
CA MET A 32 -28.01 -9.74 31.55
C MET A 32 -27.96 -9.94 33.07
N GLN A 33 -28.65 -10.96 33.56
CA GLN A 33 -28.60 -11.39 34.97
C GLN A 33 -27.91 -12.74 35.16
N SER A 34 -27.71 -13.49 34.07
CA SER A 34 -27.00 -14.77 34.03
C SER A 34 -26.64 -15.11 32.58
N GLY A 35 -25.83 -16.15 32.39
CA GLY A 35 -25.38 -16.59 31.06
C GLY A 35 -23.96 -16.16 30.73
N GLU A 36 -23.61 -16.30 29.46
CA GLU A 36 -22.28 -16.02 28.91
C GLU A 36 -22.40 -15.34 27.55
N ILE A 37 -21.48 -14.42 27.26
CA ILE A 37 -21.28 -13.84 25.94
C ILE A 37 -20.02 -14.44 25.35
N LEU A 38 -20.17 -15.02 24.17
CA LEU A 38 -19.13 -15.66 23.40
C LEU A 38 -18.66 -14.70 22.33
N PHE A 39 -17.36 -14.59 22.15
CA PHE A 39 -16.78 -13.70 21.17
C PHE A 39 -15.80 -14.41 20.26
N TRP A 40 -15.80 -13.97 19.01
CA TRP A 40 -14.86 -14.38 17.98
C TRP A 40 -13.99 -13.20 17.60
N ILE A 41 -12.78 -13.52 17.18
CA ILE A 41 -11.75 -12.53 16.84
C ILE A 41 -12.12 -11.63 15.65
N ASN A 42 -13.03 -12.08 14.78
CA ASN A 42 -13.59 -11.26 13.70
C ASN A 42 -14.62 -10.21 14.19
N GLY A 43 -14.80 -10.04 15.50
CA GLY A 43 -15.76 -9.11 16.09
C GLY A 43 -17.19 -9.62 16.19
N GLY A 44 -17.44 -10.85 15.73
CA GLY A 44 -18.70 -11.54 15.95
C GLY A 44 -18.86 -11.91 17.42
N TRP A 45 -20.10 -11.89 17.91
CA TRP A 45 -20.42 -12.33 19.26
C TRP A 45 -21.82 -12.97 19.33
N HIS A 46 -22.05 -13.72 20.40
CA HIS A 46 -23.32 -14.40 20.67
C HIS A 46 -23.59 -14.46 22.16
N TYR A 47 -24.84 -14.25 22.58
CA TYR A 47 -25.26 -14.41 23.96
C TYR A 47 -25.95 -15.76 24.18
N ARG A 48 -25.59 -16.44 25.27
CA ARG A 48 -26.20 -17.68 25.71
C ARG A 48 -26.74 -17.53 27.12
N SER A 49 -28.06 -17.68 27.28
CA SER A 49 -28.66 -17.94 28.59
C SER A 49 -28.33 -19.37 29.03
N ASN A 50 -28.14 -19.59 30.34
CA ASN A 50 -27.74 -20.86 30.96
C ASN A 50 -28.72 -22.01 30.64
N GLU A 51 -28.69 -22.60 29.43
CA GLU A 51 -29.49 -23.80 29.07
C GLU A 51 -29.22 -24.42 27.67
N TYR A 52 -28.29 -23.91 26.85
CA TYR A 52 -28.06 -24.44 25.50
C TYR A 52 -26.64 -25.04 25.27
N ASN A 53 -26.60 -26.30 24.81
CA ASN A 53 -25.38 -26.89 24.23
C ASN A 53 -25.30 -26.55 22.75
N PHE A 54 -24.10 -26.17 22.26
CA PHE A 54 -23.87 -25.94 20.83
C PHE A 54 -24.07 -27.23 20.02
N THR A 55 -24.58 -27.09 18.80
CA THR A 55 -24.46 -28.14 17.79
C THR A 55 -22.98 -28.40 17.50
N LYS A 56 -22.64 -29.63 17.07
CA LYS A 56 -21.24 -30.05 16.81
C LYS A 56 -20.49 -29.20 15.77
N ASP A 57 -21.20 -28.34 15.04
CA ASP A 57 -20.69 -27.58 13.90
C ASP A 57 -20.41 -26.10 14.24
N TYR A 58 -20.43 -25.72 15.52
CA TYR A 58 -20.15 -24.34 15.93
C TYR A 58 -18.65 -24.10 16.12
N ASN A 59 -18.11 -23.02 15.55
CA ASN A 59 -16.71 -22.63 15.72
C ASN A 59 -16.46 -22.25 17.19
N THR A 60 -15.39 -22.78 17.78
CA THR A 60 -15.01 -22.51 19.16
C THR A 60 -14.83 -21.00 19.36
N PRO A 61 -15.44 -20.41 20.40
CA PRO A 61 -15.23 -19.00 20.74
C PRO A 61 -13.76 -18.75 21.14
N HIS A 62 -13.27 -17.54 20.91
CA HIS A 62 -11.92 -17.14 21.30
C HIS A 62 -11.85 -16.67 22.76
N PHE A 63 -12.92 -16.03 23.25
CA PHE A 63 -13.09 -15.73 24.66
C PHE A 63 -14.56 -15.74 25.06
N ILE A 64 -14.80 -16.04 26.34
CA ILE A 64 -16.13 -16.18 26.94
C ILE A 64 -16.20 -15.27 28.17
N LEU A 65 -17.16 -14.35 28.18
CA LEU A 65 -17.41 -13.45 29.30
C LEU A 65 -18.71 -13.84 30.00
N SER A 66 -18.61 -14.32 31.24
CA SER A 66 -19.77 -14.57 32.10
C SER A 66 -20.20 -13.31 32.84
N PHE A 67 -21.40 -13.34 33.43
CA PHE A 67 -21.89 -12.28 34.32
C PHE A 67 -20.89 -11.95 35.45
N GLU A 68 -20.18 -12.96 35.98
CA GLU A 68 -19.20 -12.76 37.05
C GLU A 68 -17.98 -11.94 36.61
N HIS A 69 -17.57 -12.06 35.35
CA HIS A 69 -16.48 -11.25 34.77
C HIS A 69 -16.95 -9.80 34.53
N LEU A 70 -18.16 -9.67 33.99
CA LEU A 70 -18.73 -8.40 33.55
C LEU A 70 -19.22 -7.52 34.71
N GLY A 71 -19.62 -8.12 35.83
CA GLY A 71 -20.21 -7.39 36.95
C GLY A 71 -21.56 -6.75 36.61
N ASN A 72 -21.95 -5.73 37.39
CA ASN A 72 -23.21 -5.03 37.17
C ASN A 72 -23.04 -3.92 36.11
N ILE A 73 -23.82 -4.01 35.04
CA ILE A 73 -23.78 -3.07 33.91
C ILE A 73 -25.11 -2.32 33.82
N ASP A 74 -25.05 -1.01 33.65
CA ASP A 74 -26.19 -0.13 33.48
C ASP A 74 -25.94 0.91 32.37
N GLU A 75 -26.91 1.79 32.14
CA GLU A 75 -26.81 2.85 31.13
C GLU A 75 -25.65 3.82 31.40
N GLY A 76 -25.13 3.90 32.62
CA GLY A 76 -24.04 4.77 33.01
C GLY A 76 -22.65 4.20 32.70
N ASN A 77 -22.49 2.88 32.58
CA ASN A 77 -21.18 2.24 32.36
C ASN A 77 -21.07 1.32 31.13
N VAL A 78 -22.18 1.05 30.42
CA VAL A 78 -22.19 0.09 29.31
C VAL A 78 -21.23 0.44 28.17
N GLU A 79 -21.08 1.72 27.82
CA GLU A 79 -20.15 2.15 26.75
C GLU A 79 -18.69 1.89 27.14
N ASN A 80 -18.35 2.05 28.43
CA ASN A 80 -17.03 1.73 28.96
C ASN A 80 -16.74 0.22 28.89
N VAL A 81 -17.72 -0.61 29.23
CA VAL A 81 -17.59 -2.07 29.12
C VAL A 81 -17.42 -2.50 27.67
N ILE A 82 -18.24 -1.97 26.75
CA ILE A 82 -18.12 -2.26 25.32
C ILE A 82 -16.72 -1.91 24.81
N LEU A 83 -16.21 -0.71 25.14
CA LEU A 83 -14.87 -0.29 24.74
C LEU A 83 -13.78 -1.25 25.27
N ASN A 84 -13.89 -1.68 26.53
CA ASN A 84 -12.92 -2.59 27.12
C ASN A 84 -12.99 -4.02 26.53
N ILE A 85 -14.16 -4.45 26.06
CA ILE A 85 -14.29 -5.72 25.31
C ILE A 85 -13.53 -5.63 23.98
N ILE A 86 -13.62 -4.49 23.26
CA ILE A 86 -12.89 -4.30 22.00
C ILE A 86 -11.38 -4.24 22.27
N LYS A 87 -10.96 -3.59 23.36
CA LYS A 87 -9.56 -3.59 23.78
C LYS A 87 -9.04 -5.00 24.11
N LEU A 88 -9.89 -5.85 24.68
CA LEU A 88 -9.55 -7.25 24.92
C LEU A 88 -9.40 -8.04 23.61
N LEU A 89 -10.24 -7.76 22.61
CA LEU A 89 -10.09 -8.30 21.25
C LEU A 89 -8.76 -7.88 20.63
N ASP A 90 -8.36 -6.62 20.79
CA ASP A 90 -7.10 -6.09 20.27
C ASP A 90 -5.87 -6.77 20.89
N PHE A 91 -5.86 -6.97 22.20
CA PHE A 91 -4.82 -7.76 22.87
C PHE A 91 -4.81 -9.21 22.36
N TYR A 92 -5.98 -9.78 22.09
CA TYR A 92 -6.07 -11.14 21.58
C TYR A 92 -5.54 -11.25 20.14
N ASN A 93 -5.81 -10.28 19.27
CA ASN A 93 -5.22 -10.17 17.93
C ASN A 93 -3.69 -10.15 18.00
N THR A 94 -3.15 -9.27 18.85
CA THR A 94 -1.70 -9.15 19.08
C THR A 94 -1.09 -10.46 19.56
N TYR A 95 -1.74 -11.12 20.52
CA TYR A 95 -1.33 -12.42 21.01
C TYR A 95 -1.30 -13.48 19.89
N ILE A 96 -2.32 -13.55 19.04
CA ILE A 96 -2.36 -14.50 17.93
C ILE A 96 -1.19 -14.27 16.97
N ASN A 97 -0.92 -13.01 16.63
CA ASN A 97 0.08 -12.66 15.62
C ASN A 97 1.53 -12.91 16.09
N PHE A 98 1.83 -12.64 17.36
CA PHE A 98 3.21 -12.62 17.84
C PHE A 98 3.56 -13.71 18.86
N HIS A 99 2.57 -14.26 19.56
CA HIS A 99 2.81 -15.09 20.74
C HIS A 99 2.13 -16.46 20.72
N TYR A 100 1.18 -16.71 19.83
CA TYR A 100 0.44 -17.99 19.78
C TYR A 100 1.35 -19.21 19.66
N ASP A 101 2.35 -19.14 18.78
CA ASP A 101 3.29 -20.25 18.55
C ASP A 101 4.33 -20.42 19.68
N SER A 102 4.38 -19.49 20.64
CA SER A 102 5.31 -19.56 21.78
C SER A 102 4.85 -20.52 22.88
N GLY A 103 3.62 -21.03 22.82
CA GLY A 103 3.07 -22.00 23.77
C GLY A 103 2.67 -21.44 25.14
N ILE A 104 2.70 -20.11 25.34
CA ILE A 104 2.07 -19.45 26.48
C ILE A 104 0.56 -19.31 26.23
N SER A 105 -0.27 -19.34 27.27
CA SER A 105 -1.71 -19.04 27.10
C SER A 105 -1.94 -17.53 26.97
N PHE A 106 -3.12 -17.13 26.48
CA PHE A 106 -3.49 -15.72 26.39
C PHE A 106 -3.52 -15.03 27.76
N GLU A 107 -4.01 -15.69 28.81
CA GLU A 107 -4.01 -15.16 30.17
C GLU A 107 -2.60 -14.97 30.72
N ASP A 108 -1.69 -15.88 30.35
CA ASP A 108 -0.27 -15.77 30.69
C ASP A 108 0.40 -14.62 29.93
N TYR A 109 0.04 -14.40 28.66
CA TYR A 109 0.46 -13.23 27.88
C TYR A 109 0.00 -11.93 28.55
N LEU A 110 -1.29 -11.79 28.86
CA LEU A 110 -1.83 -10.60 29.53
C LEU A 110 -1.11 -10.32 30.86
N ARG A 111 -0.83 -11.37 31.65
CA ARG A 111 -0.15 -11.21 32.93
C ARG A 111 1.32 -10.83 32.78
N LYS A 112 2.05 -11.48 31.86
CA LYS A 112 3.50 -11.36 31.75
C LYS A 112 3.93 -10.16 30.92
N GLU A 113 3.25 -9.90 29.82
CA GLU A 113 3.59 -8.84 28.87
C GLU A 113 2.82 -7.55 29.15
N GLU A 114 1.51 -7.64 29.41
CA GLU A 114 0.65 -6.46 29.62
C GLU A 114 0.50 -6.06 31.10
N ASN A 115 0.97 -6.90 32.03
CA ASN A 115 0.81 -6.73 33.48
C ASN A 115 -0.66 -6.47 33.90
N LYS A 116 -1.59 -7.17 33.26
CA LYS A 116 -3.05 -7.06 33.49
C LYS A 116 -3.72 -8.44 33.47
N ASP A 117 -4.94 -8.50 33.99
CA ASP A 117 -5.85 -9.62 33.78
C ASP A 117 -7.16 -9.15 33.10
N ILE A 118 -7.97 -10.10 32.63
CA ILE A 118 -9.22 -9.82 31.91
C ILE A 118 -10.16 -8.93 32.74
N SER A 119 -10.31 -9.22 34.04
CA SER A 119 -11.19 -8.45 34.93
C SER A 119 -10.73 -7.00 35.04
N THR A 120 -9.43 -6.78 35.23
CA THR A 120 -8.82 -5.45 35.31
C THR A 120 -9.06 -4.67 34.02
N ILE A 121 -8.89 -5.30 32.86
CA ILE A 121 -9.15 -4.65 31.55
C ILE A 121 -10.62 -4.28 31.41
N LEU A 122 -11.55 -5.19 31.73
CA LEU A 122 -13.00 -4.95 31.59
C LEU A 122 -13.51 -3.78 32.46
N HIS A 123 -12.89 -3.55 33.62
CA HIS A 123 -13.30 -2.52 34.58
C HIS A 123 -12.43 -1.25 34.55
N ASP A 124 -11.47 -1.15 33.63
CA ASP A 124 -10.70 0.08 33.40
C ASP A 124 -11.65 1.22 33.01
N ARG A 125 -11.47 2.43 33.53
CA ARG A 125 -12.27 3.62 33.15
C ARG A 125 -11.80 4.23 31.82
N THR A 126 -11.60 3.40 30.81
CA THR A 126 -11.04 3.79 29.51
C THR A 126 -11.91 4.84 28.83
N HIS A 127 -13.23 4.69 28.85
CA HIS A 127 -14.14 5.63 28.21
C HIS A 127 -14.11 7.01 28.86
N ASP A 128 -14.06 7.09 30.20
CA ASP A 128 -13.96 8.36 30.93
C ASP A 128 -12.65 9.10 30.66
N SER A 129 -11.62 8.38 30.18
CA SER A 129 -10.32 8.95 29.82
C SER A 129 -10.25 9.50 28.38
N LEU A 130 -11.28 9.29 27.56
CA LEU A 130 -11.36 9.82 26.21
C LEU A 130 -11.70 11.31 26.26
N CYS A 131 -10.70 12.16 26.04
CA CYS A 131 -10.80 13.61 26.13
C CYS A 131 -10.71 14.32 24.78
N CYS A 132 -10.28 13.60 23.73
CA CYS A 132 -10.11 14.13 22.39
C CYS A 132 -10.99 13.38 21.41
N SER A 133 -11.48 14.07 20.38
CA SER A 133 -12.28 13.45 19.33
C SER A 133 -12.15 14.16 17.99
N TYR A 134 -12.39 13.42 16.90
CA TYR A 134 -12.39 13.94 15.54
C TYR A 134 -13.50 13.29 14.70
N SER A 135 -14.27 14.12 14.01
CA SER A 135 -15.29 13.67 13.04
C SER A 135 -14.69 13.59 11.65
N PHE A 136 -14.49 12.37 11.16
CA PHE A 136 -14.05 12.09 9.80
C PHE A 136 -15.27 11.95 8.91
N TYR A 137 -15.52 12.96 8.07
CA TYR A 137 -16.67 12.99 7.18
C TYR A 137 -16.27 13.35 5.76
N VAL A 138 -16.58 12.48 4.81
CA VAL A 138 -16.34 12.67 3.36
C VAL A 138 -17.56 12.14 2.62
N TYR A 139 -18.13 12.93 1.72
CA TYR A 139 -19.31 12.54 0.95
C TYR A 139 -19.09 12.84 -0.54
N SER A 140 -19.67 12.03 -1.41
CA SER A 140 -19.73 12.38 -2.83
C SER A 140 -20.92 13.31 -3.09
N ASP A 141 -20.80 14.20 -4.06
CA ASP A 141 -21.87 15.13 -4.47
C ASP A 141 -23.16 14.41 -4.89
N THR A 142 -23.06 13.13 -5.28
CA THR A 142 -24.21 12.28 -5.63
C THR A 142 -24.86 11.61 -4.41
N GLY A 143 -24.27 11.74 -3.21
CA GLY A 143 -24.70 11.11 -1.97
C GLY A 143 -24.57 9.59 -1.93
N ARG A 144 -23.98 8.96 -2.97
CA ARG A 144 -23.91 7.50 -3.10
C ARG A 144 -22.85 6.84 -2.23
N ASN A 145 -21.79 7.59 -1.92
CA ASN A 145 -20.71 7.14 -1.05
C ASN A 145 -20.56 8.18 0.06
N VAL A 146 -20.64 7.71 1.31
CA VAL A 146 -20.46 8.54 2.50
C VAL A 146 -19.55 7.77 3.44
N PHE A 147 -18.45 8.41 3.83
CA PHE A 147 -17.58 7.94 4.89
C PHE A 147 -17.85 8.81 6.11
N ASN A 148 -18.26 8.19 7.21
CA ASN A 148 -18.65 8.88 8.43
C ASN A 148 -18.14 8.12 9.65
N TYR A 149 -17.01 8.57 10.18
CA TYR A 149 -16.39 7.98 11.36
C TYR A 149 -16.24 9.03 12.45
N THR A 150 -16.38 8.59 13.70
CA THR A 150 -15.97 9.39 14.85
C THR A 150 -14.82 8.68 15.55
N PHE A 151 -13.69 9.36 15.67
CA PHE A 151 -12.52 8.88 16.39
C PHE A 151 -12.46 9.56 17.75
N SER A 152 -12.19 8.83 18.81
CA SER A 152 -12.01 9.38 20.16
C SER A 152 -10.81 8.72 20.85
N TRP A 153 -9.98 9.50 21.55
CA TRP A 153 -8.76 9.00 22.19
C TRP A 153 -8.46 9.74 23.51
N SER A 154 -7.55 9.14 24.28
CA SER A 154 -7.00 9.71 25.53
C SER A 154 -5.64 10.36 25.28
N GLU A 155 -5.19 11.24 26.17
CA GLU A 155 -3.88 11.95 26.07
C GLU A 155 -2.65 11.02 26.11
N ASN A 156 -2.81 9.75 26.52
CA ASN A 156 -1.70 8.81 26.72
C ASN A 156 -1.48 7.84 25.55
N ASP A 157 -2.11 8.07 24.40
CA ASP A 157 -1.82 7.41 23.10
C ASP A 157 -2.01 5.88 23.01
N LYS A 158 -2.53 5.20 24.05
CA LYS A 158 -2.60 3.71 24.05
C LYS A 158 -3.82 3.10 23.32
N GLY A 159 -4.59 3.91 22.61
CA GLY A 159 -5.65 3.42 21.72
C GLY A 159 -6.75 4.44 21.44
N MET A 160 -7.31 4.31 20.25
CA MET A 160 -8.35 5.16 19.69
C MET A 160 -9.63 4.33 19.56
N GLN A 161 -10.70 4.79 20.20
CA GLN A 161 -12.05 4.30 19.92
C GLN A 161 -12.50 4.84 18.57
N ILE A 162 -13.09 3.96 17.76
CA ILE A 162 -13.62 4.28 16.45
C ILE A 162 -15.10 3.92 16.42
N VAL A 163 -15.94 4.86 16.00
CA VAL A 163 -17.37 4.63 15.82
C VAL A 163 -17.68 4.61 14.33
N PHE A 164 -18.21 3.48 13.85
CA PHE A 164 -18.65 3.28 12.47
C PHE A 164 -20.19 3.29 12.44
N ASP A 165 -20.78 4.32 11.81
CA ASP A 165 -22.21 4.42 11.52
C ASP A 165 -23.15 3.95 12.66
N ASN A 166 -22.80 4.29 13.91
CA ASN A 166 -23.53 3.99 15.15
C ASN A 166 -23.89 2.50 15.42
N SER A 167 -23.39 1.55 14.63
CA SER A 167 -23.75 0.12 14.72
C SER A 167 -22.56 -0.82 14.89
N LYS A 168 -21.35 -0.34 14.57
CA LYS A 168 -20.09 -1.03 14.79
C LYS A 168 -19.14 -0.10 15.55
N TYR A 169 -18.32 -0.68 16.43
CA TYR A 169 -17.21 0.01 17.07
C TYR A 169 -15.90 -0.68 16.71
N GLY A 170 -14.83 0.10 16.61
CA GLY A 170 -13.47 -0.39 16.49
C GLY A 170 -12.55 0.18 17.57
N TYR A 171 -11.40 -0.46 17.72
CA TYR A 171 -10.29 -0.01 18.53
C TYR A 171 -9.00 -0.26 17.75
N ALA A 172 -8.15 0.76 17.68
CA ALA A 172 -6.86 0.69 17.02
C ALA A 172 -5.91 1.72 17.62
N ASN A 173 -4.60 1.53 17.46
CA ASN A 173 -3.67 2.63 17.68
C ASN A 173 -3.73 3.64 16.50
N PHE A 174 -3.08 4.79 16.66
CA PHE A 174 -3.10 5.85 15.66
C PHE A 174 -2.49 5.43 14.31
N TYR A 175 -1.41 4.66 14.32
CA TYR A 175 -0.74 4.24 13.09
C TYR A 175 -1.60 3.24 12.34
N ASP A 176 -2.15 2.24 13.01
CA ASP A 176 -3.00 1.23 12.39
C ASP A 176 -4.30 1.83 11.82
N LEU A 177 -4.92 2.78 12.54
CA LEU A 177 -6.06 3.53 12.01
C LEU A 177 -5.68 4.33 10.75
N THR A 178 -4.49 4.92 10.74
CA THR A 178 -4.00 5.64 9.56
C THR A 178 -3.77 4.69 8.39
N MET A 179 -3.22 3.50 8.63
CA MET A 179 -3.05 2.46 7.60
C MET A 179 -4.39 2.02 7.04
N PHE A 180 -5.37 1.72 7.91
CA PHE A 180 -6.73 1.39 7.49
C PHE A 180 -7.34 2.47 6.61
N LEU A 181 -7.23 3.76 6.99
CA LEU A 181 -7.78 4.85 6.18
C LEU A 181 -7.07 4.96 4.81
N LEU A 182 -5.76 4.75 4.75
CA LEU A 182 -5.03 4.74 3.48
C LEU A 182 -5.46 3.57 2.59
N GLU A 183 -5.73 2.40 3.17
CA GLU A 183 -6.27 1.24 2.45
C GLU A 183 -7.69 1.49 1.93
N GLU A 184 -8.59 2.01 2.79
CA GLU A 184 -9.95 2.39 2.39
C GLU A 184 -9.96 3.38 1.22
N SER A 185 -8.98 4.29 1.17
CA SER A 185 -8.83 5.23 0.05
C SER A 185 -8.64 4.52 -1.30
N ASN A 186 -8.09 3.29 -1.32
CA ASN A 186 -7.87 2.55 -2.55
C ASN A 186 -9.17 2.10 -3.23
N CYS A 187 -10.21 1.89 -2.43
CA CYS A 187 -11.54 1.45 -2.88
C CYS A 187 -12.39 2.60 -3.47
N ILE A 188 -11.94 3.85 -3.36
CA ILE A 188 -12.70 5.01 -3.85
C ILE A 188 -12.64 5.04 -5.39
N PRO A 189 -13.78 4.99 -6.10
CA PRO A 189 -13.82 4.89 -7.57
C PRO A 189 -13.78 6.24 -8.29
N ASP A 190 -13.68 7.35 -7.56
CA ASP A 190 -13.74 8.72 -8.09
C ASP A 190 -12.55 9.55 -7.59
N TYR A 191 -11.91 10.30 -8.49
CA TYR A 191 -10.70 11.05 -8.15
C TYR A 191 -10.96 12.22 -7.19
N GLU A 192 -12.07 12.94 -7.36
CA GLU A 192 -12.37 14.09 -6.51
C GLU A 192 -12.63 13.61 -5.08
N MET A 193 -13.49 12.62 -4.91
CA MET A 193 -13.75 11.99 -3.63
C MET A 193 -12.48 11.39 -3.01
N TYR A 194 -11.62 10.76 -3.82
CA TYR A 194 -10.34 10.23 -3.37
C TYR A 194 -9.46 11.33 -2.77
N THR A 195 -9.28 12.44 -3.48
CA THR A 195 -8.45 13.55 -2.99
C THR A 195 -9.02 14.21 -1.75
N GLN A 196 -10.35 14.35 -1.65
CA GLN A 196 -11.02 14.86 -0.45
C GLN A 196 -10.79 13.93 0.73
N PHE A 197 -10.89 12.62 0.51
CA PHE A 197 -10.64 11.61 1.53
C PHE A 197 -9.21 11.69 2.06
N CYS A 198 -8.21 11.67 1.18
CA CYS A 198 -6.81 11.74 1.58
C CYS A 198 -6.47 13.06 2.32
N LYS A 199 -7.02 14.20 1.88
CA LYS A 199 -6.92 15.47 2.63
C LYS A 199 -7.52 15.34 4.02
N LYS A 200 -8.66 14.67 4.15
CA LYS A 200 -9.32 14.44 5.43
C LYS A 200 -8.50 13.57 6.38
N ILE A 201 -7.76 12.58 5.85
CA ILE A 201 -6.78 11.81 6.64
C ILE A 201 -5.69 12.76 7.18
N ARG A 202 -5.10 13.63 6.35
CA ARG A 202 -4.06 14.57 6.81
C ARG A 202 -4.57 15.59 7.83
N GLU A 203 -5.81 16.06 7.69
CA GLU A 203 -6.47 16.91 8.68
C GLU A 203 -6.62 16.18 10.02
N PHE A 204 -7.06 14.92 9.99
CA PHE A 204 -7.15 14.07 11.17
C PHE A 204 -5.80 13.90 11.85
N GLN A 205 -4.76 13.50 11.10
CA GLN A 205 -3.42 13.30 11.63
C GLN A 205 -2.86 14.60 12.25
N SER A 206 -3.03 15.74 11.56
CA SER A 206 -2.63 17.05 12.08
C SER A 206 -3.37 17.42 13.37
N HIS A 207 -4.66 17.07 13.47
CA HIS A 207 -5.45 17.30 14.67
C HIS A 207 -4.95 16.42 15.83
N TYR A 208 -4.73 15.13 15.59
CA TYR A 208 -4.20 14.18 16.57
C TYR A 208 -2.85 14.64 17.13
N TYR A 209 -1.92 15.03 16.26
CA TYR A 209 -0.59 15.50 16.66
C TYR A 209 -0.63 16.77 17.50
N LYS A 210 -1.52 17.71 17.18
CA LYS A 210 -1.74 18.93 17.98
C LYS A 210 -2.26 18.60 19.38
N THR A 211 -3.16 17.62 19.51
CA THR A 211 -3.73 17.25 20.81
C THR A 211 -2.74 16.53 21.72
N ASN A 212 -1.73 15.85 21.15
CA ASN A 212 -0.72 15.09 21.91
C ASN A 212 0.62 15.81 22.08
N SER A 213 0.66 17.14 21.91
CA SER A 213 1.88 17.97 22.04
C SER A 213 3.05 17.54 21.16
N ASN A 214 2.81 16.75 20.12
CA ASN A 214 3.80 16.35 19.13
C ASN A 214 3.55 17.14 17.84
N THR A 215 3.91 18.43 17.85
CA THR A 215 3.65 19.34 16.72
C THR A 215 4.36 18.96 15.41
N ASP A 216 5.34 18.06 15.50
CA ASP A 216 6.23 17.67 14.39
C ASP A 216 5.90 16.27 13.85
N GLY A 217 4.73 15.73 14.19
CA GLY A 217 4.31 14.41 13.73
C GLY A 217 4.29 14.28 12.21
N ASN A 218 4.84 13.17 11.71
CA ASN A 218 4.89 12.88 10.29
C ASN A 218 3.49 12.61 9.74
N LEU A 219 3.02 13.44 8.80
CA LEU A 219 1.76 13.18 8.11
C LEU A 219 1.96 12.06 7.07
N PHE A 220 1.35 10.91 7.28
CA PHE A 220 1.32 9.79 6.36
C PHE A 220 0.40 10.04 5.16
N THR A 221 0.84 9.50 4.03
CA THR A 221 0.20 9.52 2.71
C THR A 221 0.61 8.24 1.97
N SER A 222 0.08 8.02 0.77
CA SER A 222 0.52 6.91 -0.09
C SER A 222 1.31 7.41 -1.29
N TYR A 223 2.24 6.59 -1.80
CA TYR A 223 2.89 6.86 -3.10
C TYR A 223 1.85 6.94 -4.22
N SER A 224 0.80 6.11 -4.16
CA SER A 224 -0.35 6.14 -5.07
C SER A 224 -1.02 7.50 -5.13
N GLU A 225 -1.17 8.20 -3.99
CA GLU A 225 -1.73 9.56 -3.96
C GLU A 225 -0.86 10.54 -4.77
N VAL A 226 0.47 10.41 -4.67
CA VAL A 226 1.42 11.24 -5.42
C VAL A 226 1.39 10.90 -6.90
N GLU A 227 1.38 9.61 -7.25
CA GLU A 227 1.31 9.15 -8.65
C GLU A 227 0.05 9.62 -9.36
N LEU A 228 -1.06 9.70 -8.64
CA LEU A 228 -2.32 10.23 -9.15
C LEU A 228 -2.34 11.75 -9.33
N LEU A 229 -1.27 12.47 -9.01
CA LEU A 229 -1.15 13.85 -9.47
C LEU A 229 -0.87 13.90 -10.98
N ASN A 230 -0.30 12.84 -11.57
CA ASN A 230 -0.18 12.70 -13.01
C ASN A 230 -1.57 12.49 -13.67
N PRO A 231 -1.97 13.31 -14.67
CA PRO A 231 -3.25 13.15 -15.38
C PRO A 231 -3.47 11.79 -16.06
N GLU A 232 -2.42 11.19 -16.61
CA GLU A 232 -2.47 9.90 -17.29
C GLU A 232 -2.80 8.78 -16.30
N ASN A 233 -2.16 8.79 -15.12
CA ASN A 233 -2.42 7.81 -14.07
C ASN A 233 -3.86 7.93 -13.53
N ARG A 234 -4.36 9.17 -13.37
CA ARG A 234 -5.77 9.41 -13.00
C ARG A 234 -6.72 8.81 -14.01
N GLU A 235 -6.48 9.09 -15.29
CA GLU A 235 -7.32 8.57 -16.35
C GLU A 235 -7.25 7.04 -16.39
N ASN A 236 -6.09 6.43 -16.19
CA ASN A 236 -5.93 4.97 -16.19
C ASN A 236 -6.60 4.31 -14.98
N ARG A 237 -6.52 4.89 -13.78
CA ARG A 237 -7.11 4.31 -12.57
C ARG A 237 -8.63 4.42 -12.52
N PHE A 238 -9.17 5.59 -12.88
CA PHE A 238 -10.59 5.90 -12.67
C PHE A 238 -11.45 5.73 -13.94
N ASN A 239 -10.86 5.37 -15.09
CA ASN A 239 -11.59 5.03 -16.30
C ASN A 239 -11.63 3.52 -16.51
N SER A 240 -12.77 2.90 -16.23
CA SER A 240 -13.00 1.47 -16.42
C SER A 240 -12.82 0.96 -17.85
N LYS A 241 -12.71 1.85 -18.84
CA LYS A 241 -12.45 1.51 -20.25
C LYS A 241 -10.97 1.45 -20.62
N LYS A 242 -10.09 2.03 -19.79
CA LYS A 242 -8.63 1.93 -19.97
C LYS A 242 -8.15 0.75 -19.15
N GLY A 243 -7.53 -0.23 -19.81
CA GLY A 243 -6.86 -1.31 -19.09
C GLY A 243 -5.71 -0.76 -18.24
N SER A 244 -5.39 -1.42 -17.14
CA SER A 244 -4.25 -1.07 -16.29
C SER A 244 -2.94 -1.40 -17.00
N TYR A 245 -2.35 -0.45 -17.73
CA TYR A 245 -1.01 -0.65 -18.28
C TYR A 245 -0.13 0.58 -18.09
N LEU A 246 0.95 0.31 -17.35
CA LEU A 246 2.11 1.15 -17.02
C LEU A 246 1.77 2.47 -16.31
N VAL A 247 2.15 2.55 -15.04
CA VAL A 247 2.09 3.79 -14.26
C VAL A 247 3.15 4.75 -14.77
N ASN A 248 2.73 5.95 -15.19
CA ASN A 248 3.65 7.02 -15.53
C ASN A 248 4.17 7.66 -14.24
N ARG A 249 5.39 7.29 -13.85
CA ARG A 249 6.02 7.73 -12.60
C ARG A 249 6.44 9.21 -12.56
N ALA A 250 6.28 9.94 -13.67
CA ALA A 250 6.63 11.35 -13.70
C ALA A 250 5.53 12.21 -13.10
N VAL A 251 5.83 12.93 -12.02
CA VAL A 251 4.90 13.89 -11.41
C VAL A 251 5.55 15.26 -11.35
N LYS A 252 4.84 16.30 -11.81
CA LYS A 252 5.38 17.66 -11.90
C LYS A 252 5.52 18.25 -10.50
N ILE A 253 6.65 18.91 -10.22
CA ILE A 253 6.90 19.55 -8.91
C ILE A 253 5.82 20.57 -8.55
N ALA A 254 5.35 21.36 -9.53
CA ALA A 254 4.29 22.33 -9.31
C ALA A 254 2.99 21.69 -8.78
N ASP A 255 2.64 20.52 -9.28
CA ASP A 255 1.40 19.83 -8.90
C ASP A 255 1.50 19.30 -7.47
N ILE A 256 2.67 18.78 -7.07
CA ILE A 256 2.95 18.31 -5.71
C ILE A 256 2.87 19.47 -4.71
N ILE A 257 3.58 20.57 -5.00
CA ILE A 257 3.61 21.74 -4.13
C ILE A 257 2.20 22.31 -3.96
N GLY A 258 1.44 22.45 -5.06
CA GLY A 258 0.08 22.96 -5.00
C GLY A 258 -0.90 22.00 -4.29
N TYR A 259 -0.71 20.69 -4.43
CA TYR A 259 -1.61 19.70 -3.84
C TYR A 259 -1.40 19.53 -2.33
N PHE A 260 -0.15 19.49 -1.88
CA PHE A 260 0.21 19.33 -0.47
C PHE A 260 0.39 20.68 0.26
N ASP A 261 0.20 21.81 -0.42
CA ASP A 261 0.42 23.17 0.10
C ASP A 261 1.81 23.34 0.74
N MET A 262 2.83 22.88 0.02
CA MET A 262 4.21 22.89 0.54
C MET A 262 4.81 24.29 0.49
N ASP A 263 5.30 24.79 1.63
CA ASP A 263 6.03 26.05 1.69
C ASP A 263 7.50 25.86 1.27
N ILE A 264 7.75 25.84 -0.04
CA ILE A 264 9.09 25.74 -0.63
C ILE A 264 9.48 27.07 -1.26
N GLY A 265 10.58 27.66 -0.77
CA GLY A 265 11.17 28.88 -1.32
C GLY A 265 11.79 28.67 -2.70
N ILE A 266 10.98 28.73 -3.76
CA ILE A 266 11.47 28.54 -5.14
C ILE A 266 12.07 29.84 -5.70
N SER A 267 13.39 29.84 -5.86
CA SER A 267 14.16 30.96 -6.43
C SER A 267 14.00 31.10 -7.95
N ASN A 268 13.66 30.02 -8.66
CA ASN A 268 13.54 30.00 -10.12
C ASN A 268 12.31 29.20 -10.57
N LYS A 269 11.36 29.88 -11.24
CA LYS A 269 10.13 29.26 -11.74
C LYS A 269 10.36 28.08 -12.70
N LYS A 270 11.51 27.97 -13.37
CA LYS A 270 11.82 26.80 -14.22
C LYS A 270 11.95 25.50 -13.42
N LEU A 271 12.23 25.57 -12.12
CA LEU A 271 12.30 24.40 -11.25
C LEU A 271 10.94 23.73 -11.05
N LEU A 272 9.84 24.51 -11.15
CA LEU A 272 8.48 24.01 -11.11
C LEU A 272 8.11 23.13 -12.31
N GLU A 273 8.85 23.26 -13.42
CA GLU A 273 8.65 22.49 -14.64
C GLU A 273 9.37 21.14 -14.62
N LYS A 274 10.15 20.85 -13.56
CA LYS A 274 10.77 19.54 -13.36
C LYS A 274 9.74 18.51 -12.91
N TYR A 275 10.11 17.25 -13.08
CA TYR A 275 9.33 16.09 -12.65
C TYR A 275 10.12 15.28 -11.63
N ILE A 276 9.46 14.87 -10.55
CA ILE A 276 9.98 13.80 -9.70
C ILE A 276 9.70 12.45 -10.38
N ASP A 277 10.51 11.44 -10.06
CA ASP A 277 10.23 10.04 -10.38
C ASP A 277 9.67 9.37 -9.12
N THR A 278 8.40 8.96 -9.15
CA THR A 278 7.76 8.33 -7.99
C THR A 278 8.38 7.00 -7.62
N ASP A 279 9.17 6.37 -8.50
CA ASP A 279 9.95 5.18 -8.13
C ASP A 279 10.93 5.46 -6.98
N TYR A 280 11.43 6.70 -6.87
CA TYR A 280 12.29 7.09 -5.76
C TYR A 280 11.57 7.17 -4.42
N LEU A 281 10.25 7.35 -4.41
CA LEU A 281 9.47 7.25 -3.18
C LEU A 281 9.48 5.80 -2.67
N PHE A 282 9.26 4.84 -3.57
CA PHE A 282 9.31 3.42 -3.23
C PHE A 282 10.74 2.95 -2.89
N THR A 283 11.74 3.29 -3.70
CA THR A 283 13.11 2.77 -3.53
C THR A 283 13.86 3.41 -2.36
N ASN A 284 13.63 4.70 -2.07
CA ASN A 284 14.32 5.37 -0.95
C ASN A 284 13.56 5.29 0.37
N PHE A 285 12.22 5.18 0.34
CA PHE A 285 11.37 5.25 1.54
C PHE A 285 10.38 4.09 1.70
N GLY A 286 10.14 3.30 0.66
CA GLY A 286 9.20 2.16 0.67
C GLY A 286 9.65 0.97 1.53
N TYR A 287 10.59 1.18 2.45
CA TYR A 287 10.94 0.22 3.50
C TYR A 287 9.93 0.21 4.66
N TYR A 288 8.99 1.18 4.71
CA TYR A 288 7.94 1.25 5.73
C TYR A 288 6.65 0.52 5.29
N GLU A 289 6.52 -0.72 5.77
CA GLU A 289 5.28 -1.50 5.92
C GLU A 289 4.50 -1.89 4.64
N PHE A 290 3.61 -2.89 4.81
CA PHE A 290 2.94 -3.71 3.80
C PHE A 290 2.25 -2.98 2.62
N PHE A 291 2.07 -1.64 2.67
CA PHE A 291 1.37 -0.85 1.66
C PHE A 291 2.20 0.26 1.00
N ASN A 292 3.51 0.33 1.24
CA ASN A 292 4.40 1.37 0.69
C ASN A 292 3.94 2.78 1.06
N ASN A 293 3.43 2.96 2.28
CA ASN A 293 3.04 4.28 2.74
C ASN A 293 4.29 5.13 3.00
N ILE A 294 4.14 6.42 2.78
CA ILE A 294 5.21 7.41 2.91
C ILE A 294 4.67 8.57 3.72
N THR A 295 5.53 9.51 4.04
CA THR A 295 5.18 10.74 4.75
C THR A 295 5.22 11.93 3.79
N VAL A 296 4.44 12.97 4.08
CA VAL A 296 4.50 14.24 3.33
C VAL A 296 5.91 14.84 3.38
N GLN A 297 6.67 14.60 4.46
CA GLN A 297 8.06 15.03 4.59
C GLN A 297 8.99 14.29 3.62
N GLU A 298 8.74 13.01 3.34
CA GLU A 298 9.51 12.25 2.33
C GLU A 298 9.15 12.70 0.91
N VAL A 299 7.88 13.04 0.65
CA VAL A 299 7.48 13.69 -0.61
C VAL A 299 8.22 15.02 -0.79
N TYR A 300 8.27 15.84 0.26
CA TYR A 300 9.04 17.08 0.28
C TYR A 300 10.54 16.83 -0.02
N GLN A 301 11.13 15.81 0.62
CA GLN A 301 12.54 15.48 0.43
C GLN A 301 12.85 15.11 -1.02
N ILE A 302 12.01 14.29 -1.67
CA ILE A 302 12.17 13.97 -3.10
C ILE A 302 12.07 15.23 -3.97
N VAL A 303 11.11 16.12 -3.70
CA VAL A 303 10.98 17.39 -4.43
C VAL A 303 12.26 18.20 -4.33
N MET A 304 12.83 18.34 -3.13
CA MET A 304 14.07 19.08 -2.91
C MET A 304 15.26 18.42 -3.62
N ASP A 305 15.40 17.10 -3.52
CA ASP A 305 16.49 16.36 -4.18
C ASP A 305 16.40 16.45 -5.71
N THR A 306 15.20 16.48 -6.29
CA THR A 306 14.99 16.76 -7.72
C THR A 306 15.32 18.22 -8.09
N ILE A 307 14.96 19.19 -7.26
CA ILE A 307 15.31 20.61 -7.46
C ILE A 307 16.84 20.77 -7.50
N GLU A 308 17.54 20.11 -6.57
CA GLU A 308 18.99 20.13 -6.42
C GLU A 308 19.74 19.27 -7.45
N ASN A 309 19.02 18.55 -8.32
CA ASN A 309 19.56 17.62 -9.33
C ASN A 309 20.34 16.43 -8.74
N LYS A 310 19.98 15.98 -7.53
CA LYS A 310 20.51 14.73 -6.95
C LYS A 310 19.85 13.50 -7.57
N LEU A 311 18.61 13.63 -8.01
CA LEU A 311 17.85 12.57 -8.67
C LEU A 311 17.75 12.84 -10.18
N PRO A 312 17.89 11.81 -11.03
CA PRO A 312 17.67 11.95 -12.46
C PRO A 312 16.20 12.23 -12.76
N GLU A 313 15.96 12.90 -13.89
CA GLU A 313 14.61 13.10 -14.42
C GLU A 313 13.96 11.75 -14.79
N PRO A 314 12.65 11.56 -14.58
CA PRO A 314 11.96 10.30 -14.87
C PRO A 314 12.16 9.81 -16.30
N PHE A 315 12.26 8.49 -16.47
CA PHE A 315 12.47 7.89 -17.80
C PHE A 315 11.44 8.36 -18.84
N SER A 316 10.17 8.47 -18.45
CA SER A 316 9.08 8.91 -19.33
C SER A 316 9.29 10.31 -19.93
N ILE A 317 10.10 11.15 -19.29
CA ILE A 317 10.48 12.48 -19.78
C ILE A 317 11.87 12.44 -20.44
N ARG A 318 12.89 11.93 -19.72
CA ARG A 318 14.29 11.98 -20.19
C ARG A 318 14.52 11.22 -21.49
N LYS A 319 13.72 10.21 -21.82
CA LYS A 319 13.82 9.45 -23.07
C LYS A 319 13.73 10.33 -24.32
N HIS A 320 13.05 11.47 -24.24
CA HIS A 320 12.88 12.39 -25.38
C HIS A 320 14.00 13.44 -25.48
N THR A 321 14.68 13.74 -24.37
CA THR A 321 15.75 14.74 -24.29
C THR A 321 17.14 14.11 -24.19
N CYS A 322 17.22 12.79 -24.03
CA CYS A 322 18.48 12.08 -23.90
C CYS A 322 19.34 12.20 -25.17
N ARG A 323 20.65 12.36 -24.95
CA ARG A 323 21.66 12.38 -26.00
C ARG A 323 22.15 10.95 -26.22
N TYR A 324 21.68 10.33 -27.29
CA TYR A 324 22.03 8.96 -27.67
C TYR A 324 23.38 8.94 -28.41
N ASP A 325 24.46 8.78 -27.64
CA ASP A 325 25.84 8.91 -28.14
C ASP A 325 26.38 7.65 -28.81
N ASN A 326 25.72 6.51 -28.61
CA ASN A 326 26.12 5.23 -29.18
C ASN A 326 25.06 4.69 -30.13
N ARG A 327 25.50 3.89 -31.11
CA ARG A 327 24.65 3.33 -32.16
C ARG A 327 25.15 1.96 -32.58
N PHE A 328 24.21 1.05 -32.82
CA PHE A 328 24.43 -0.26 -33.41
C PHE A 328 23.40 -0.50 -34.50
N LYS A 329 23.83 -1.09 -35.61
CA LYS A 329 22.95 -1.41 -36.73
C LYS A 329 23.02 -2.89 -37.04
N PHE A 330 21.87 -3.50 -37.20
CA PHE A 330 21.75 -4.88 -37.66
C PHE A 330 20.58 -5.02 -38.62
N VAL A 331 20.60 -6.07 -39.43
CA VAL A 331 19.58 -6.34 -40.45
C VAL A 331 18.98 -7.70 -40.19
N VAL A 332 17.69 -7.69 -39.91
CA VAL A 332 16.89 -8.91 -39.73
C VAL A 332 16.29 -9.29 -41.08
N ASN A 333 16.57 -10.51 -41.52
CA ASN A 333 15.97 -11.06 -42.74
C ASN A 333 14.76 -11.89 -42.34
N THR A 334 13.57 -11.45 -42.76
CA THR A 334 12.28 -12.10 -42.45
C THR A 334 11.77 -12.91 -43.66
N GLY A 335 12.66 -13.17 -44.62
CA GLY A 335 12.45 -14.04 -45.76
C GLY A 335 11.89 -13.34 -47.00
N THR A 336 10.96 -12.40 -46.86
CA THR A 336 10.49 -11.54 -47.97
C THR A 336 11.06 -10.13 -47.91
N ASP A 337 11.41 -9.65 -46.71
CA ASP A 337 11.90 -8.30 -46.47
C ASP A 337 13.18 -8.31 -45.62
N GLN A 338 14.03 -7.32 -45.87
CA GLN A 338 15.14 -6.99 -44.99
C GLN A 338 14.74 -5.79 -44.15
N THR A 339 14.70 -5.99 -42.84
CA THR A 339 14.39 -4.92 -41.91
C THR A 339 15.66 -4.40 -41.26
N GLU A 340 16.06 -3.17 -41.61
CA GLU A 340 17.14 -2.46 -40.92
C GLU A 340 16.65 -2.04 -39.53
N CYS A 341 17.40 -2.44 -38.51
CA CYS A 341 17.20 -2.05 -37.14
C CYS A 341 18.36 -1.16 -36.69
N VAL A 342 18.02 -0.02 -36.09
CA VAL A 342 18.99 0.91 -35.51
C VAL A 342 18.72 1.01 -34.03
N VAL A 343 19.67 0.54 -33.24
CA VAL A 343 19.66 0.68 -31.79
C VAL A 343 20.58 1.82 -31.40
N GLU A 344 20.10 2.70 -30.53
CA GLU A 344 20.86 3.85 -30.04
C GLU A 344 20.74 3.90 -28.52
N TRP A 345 21.82 4.25 -27.83
CA TRP A 345 21.80 4.28 -26.36
C TRP A 345 22.76 5.30 -25.73
N ASN A 346 22.45 5.64 -24.49
CA ASN A 346 23.33 6.29 -23.54
C ASN A 346 23.32 5.47 -22.25
N TYR A 347 24.42 4.79 -21.97
CA TYR A 347 24.53 3.89 -20.81
C TYR A 347 24.40 4.65 -19.49
N LEU A 348 25.14 5.74 -19.31
CA LEU A 348 25.18 6.51 -18.07
C LEU A 348 23.83 7.17 -17.73
N LYS A 349 23.00 7.42 -18.75
CA LYS A 349 21.65 7.97 -18.58
C LYS A 349 20.55 6.93 -18.60
N GLU A 350 20.91 5.64 -18.71
CA GLU A 350 19.97 4.52 -18.79
C GLU A 350 18.88 4.77 -19.82
N CYS A 351 19.31 5.11 -21.04
CA CYS A 351 18.41 5.45 -22.13
C CYS A 351 18.75 4.63 -23.35
N TYR A 352 17.81 3.80 -23.77
CA TYR A 352 17.95 2.90 -24.91
C TYR A 352 16.76 3.13 -25.85
N ARG A 353 17.00 3.06 -27.15
CA ARG A 353 15.92 3.12 -28.12
C ARG A 353 16.24 2.28 -29.35
N ILE A 354 15.20 1.74 -29.97
CA ILE A 354 15.30 1.02 -31.23
C ILE A 354 14.37 1.62 -32.26
N LYS A 355 14.84 1.70 -33.49
CA LYS A 355 14.06 2.02 -34.68
C LYS A 355 14.10 0.85 -35.65
N LYS A 356 12.92 0.41 -36.09
CA LYS A 356 12.73 -0.62 -37.11
C LYS A 356 12.26 0.03 -38.42
N GLY A 357 13.09 0.02 -39.46
CA GLY A 357 12.76 0.65 -40.75
C GLY A 357 12.45 2.16 -40.65
N VAL A 358 11.31 2.59 -41.18
CA VAL A 358 10.87 4.01 -41.21
C VAL A 358 9.99 4.39 -39.99
N ASN A 359 9.72 3.44 -39.09
CA ASN A 359 8.82 3.64 -37.95
C ASN A 359 9.39 4.61 -36.90
N THR A 360 8.54 4.97 -35.94
CA THR A 360 8.89 5.69 -34.70
C THR A 360 9.84 4.87 -33.83
N TYR A 361 10.57 5.53 -32.94
CA TYR A 361 11.42 4.86 -31.95
C TYR A 361 10.58 4.23 -30.83
N THR A 362 10.96 3.04 -30.40
CA THR A 362 10.56 2.45 -29.12
C THR A 362 11.66 2.70 -28.09
N PHE A 363 11.30 3.06 -26.86
CA PHE A 363 12.22 3.51 -25.82
C PHE A 363 12.25 2.52 -24.64
N PHE A 364 13.43 2.33 -24.04
CA PHE A 364 13.64 1.45 -22.88
C PHE A 364 14.58 2.11 -21.88
N GLU A 365 14.32 1.88 -20.58
CA GLU A 365 15.17 2.35 -19.48
C GLU A 365 16.30 1.37 -19.14
N SER A 366 16.26 0.13 -19.64
CA SER A 366 17.31 -0.85 -19.41
C SER A 366 17.73 -1.57 -20.70
N TYR A 367 18.99 -2.00 -20.75
CA TYR A 367 19.48 -2.85 -21.84
C TYR A 367 18.80 -4.22 -21.83
N ASN A 368 18.43 -4.75 -20.67
CA ASN A 368 17.69 -6.01 -20.55
C ASN A 368 16.34 -5.91 -21.27
N SER A 369 15.54 -4.90 -20.96
CA SER A 369 14.22 -4.68 -21.57
C SER A 369 14.35 -4.47 -23.09
N LEU A 370 15.37 -3.74 -23.54
CA LEU A 370 15.68 -3.60 -24.97
C LEU A 370 15.98 -4.95 -25.64
N ILE A 371 16.87 -5.75 -25.07
CA ILE A 371 17.30 -7.04 -25.64
C ILE A 371 16.14 -8.03 -25.65
N HIS A 372 15.38 -8.12 -24.56
CA HIS A 372 14.18 -8.95 -24.50
C HIS A 372 13.13 -8.53 -25.53
N HIS A 373 12.92 -7.22 -25.72
CA HIS A 373 12.03 -6.72 -26.75
C HIS A 373 12.47 -7.14 -28.15
N ILE A 374 13.75 -6.98 -28.50
CA ILE A 374 14.30 -7.40 -29.79
C ILE A 374 14.07 -8.91 -30.02
N ILE A 375 14.36 -9.74 -29.02
CA ILE A 375 14.18 -11.19 -29.12
C ILE A 375 12.70 -11.53 -29.33
N ARG A 376 11.81 -10.99 -28.48
CA ARG A 376 10.35 -11.22 -28.56
C ARG A 376 9.77 -10.81 -29.91
N GLU A 377 10.19 -9.64 -30.41
CA GLU A 377 9.63 -9.08 -31.64
C GLU A 377 9.96 -9.95 -32.85
N PHE A 378 11.18 -10.46 -32.94
CA PHE A 378 11.64 -11.13 -34.14
C PHE A 378 11.50 -12.67 -34.07
N ILE A 379 11.68 -13.31 -32.92
CA ILE A 379 11.87 -14.77 -32.89
C ILE A 379 10.68 -15.62 -33.36
N ASN A 380 9.47 -15.05 -33.39
CA ASN A 380 8.24 -15.68 -33.90
C ASN A 380 8.03 -15.48 -35.41
N GLU A 381 8.90 -14.73 -36.09
CA GLU A 381 8.83 -14.58 -37.53
C GLU A 381 9.31 -15.86 -38.23
N ASN A 382 8.41 -16.47 -39.02
CA ASN A 382 8.52 -17.81 -39.61
C ASN A 382 9.79 -18.10 -40.45
N LYS A 383 10.60 -17.09 -40.79
CA LYS A 383 11.75 -17.20 -41.70
C LYS A 383 13.03 -16.54 -41.15
N ILE A 384 13.13 -16.32 -39.85
CA ILE A 384 14.34 -15.72 -39.25
C ILE A 384 15.43 -16.75 -38.99
N HIS A 385 16.67 -16.37 -39.31
CA HIS A 385 17.88 -17.06 -38.85
C HIS A 385 18.12 -16.75 -37.36
N LYS A 386 17.55 -17.58 -36.47
CA LYS A 386 17.64 -17.40 -35.01
C LYS A 386 19.07 -17.23 -34.51
N ASP A 387 20.00 -18.06 -34.97
CA ASP A 387 21.41 -17.98 -34.58
C ASP A 387 22.05 -16.63 -34.95
N LYS A 388 21.64 -16.05 -36.10
CA LYS A 388 22.10 -14.73 -36.51
C LYS A 388 21.53 -13.64 -35.61
N LEU A 389 20.25 -13.70 -35.26
CA LEU A 389 19.62 -12.76 -34.33
C LEU A 389 20.29 -12.78 -32.95
N VAL A 390 20.57 -13.99 -32.42
CA VAL A 390 21.30 -14.17 -31.15
C VAL A 390 22.72 -13.64 -31.24
N THR A 391 23.40 -13.87 -32.37
CA THR A 391 24.74 -13.33 -32.63
C THR A 391 24.73 -11.78 -32.68
N ASP A 392 23.77 -11.19 -33.38
CA ASP A 392 23.61 -9.73 -33.47
C ASP A 392 23.27 -9.12 -32.10
N CYS A 393 22.41 -9.77 -31.29
CA CYS A 393 22.14 -9.38 -29.91
C CYS A 393 23.39 -9.50 -29.03
N THR A 394 24.19 -10.55 -29.19
CA THR A 394 25.47 -10.72 -28.46
C THR A 394 26.44 -9.60 -28.80
N HIS A 395 26.56 -9.22 -30.07
CA HIS A 395 27.38 -8.09 -30.49
C HIS A 395 26.88 -6.76 -29.94
N LEU A 396 25.56 -6.55 -29.91
CA LEU A 396 24.95 -5.39 -29.30
C LEU A 396 25.25 -5.32 -27.80
N ILE A 397 25.09 -6.43 -27.05
CA ILE A 397 25.40 -6.48 -25.62
C ILE A 397 26.87 -6.10 -25.37
N LYS A 398 27.80 -6.69 -26.12
CA LYS A 398 29.23 -6.35 -26.02
C LYS A 398 29.53 -4.89 -26.38
N ALA A 399 28.78 -4.31 -27.33
CA ALA A 399 28.91 -2.90 -27.67
C ALA A 399 28.38 -1.99 -26.55
N ILE A 400 27.27 -2.36 -25.91
CA ILE A 400 26.73 -1.66 -24.73
C ILE A 400 27.73 -1.74 -23.58
N GLU A 401 28.21 -2.93 -23.26
CA GLU A 401 29.22 -3.22 -22.25
C GLU A 401 30.48 -2.35 -22.44
N LYS A 402 31.05 -2.37 -23.64
CA LYS A 402 32.22 -1.55 -23.99
C LYS A 402 31.97 -0.04 -23.81
N SER A 403 30.75 0.42 -24.07
CA SER A 403 30.38 1.84 -23.99
C SER A 403 30.08 2.33 -22.57
N SER A 404 29.85 1.43 -21.62
CA SER A 404 29.49 1.76 -20.24
C SER A 404 30.60 2.54 -19.52
N LYS A 405 31.86 2.30 -19.93
CA LYS A 405 33.09 2.77 -19.26
C LYS A 405 33.19 2.36 -17.78
N MET A 406 32.31 1.47 -17.33
CA MET A 406 32.29 0.86 -16.01
C MET A 406 32.65 -0.62 -16.15
N ASP A 407 33.24 -1.22 -15.11
CA ASP A 407 33.57 -2.65 -15.10
C ASP A 407 32.29 -3.45 -14.86
N ILE A 408 31.53 -3.65 -15.94
CA ILE A 408 30.21 -4.29 -15.91
C ILE A 408 30.30 -5.51 -16.81
N ASP A 409 30.05 -6.67 -16.23
CA ASP A 409 30.07 -7.95 -16.94
C ASP A 409 28.63 -8.35 -17.34
N LEU A 410 28.38 -8.30 -18.65
CA LEU A 410 27.09 -8.69 -19.23
C LEU A 410 27.08 -10.15 -19.75
N ASP A 411 28.08 -10.98 -19.41
CA ASP A 411 28.15 -12.38 -19.82
C ASP A 411 26.94 -13.18 -19.34
N HIS A 412 26.35 -12.82 -18.21
CA HIS A 412 25.12 -13.46 -17.73
C HIS A 412 23.96 -13.30 -18.73
N LEU A 413 23.80 -12.11 -19.32
CA LEU A 413 22.78 -11.82 -20.33
C LEU A 413 23.11 -12.55 -21.63
N ILE A 414 24.38 -12.58 -22.03
CA ILE A 414 24.85 -13.34 -23.20
C ILE A 414 24.54 -14.83 -23.02
N LYS A 415 24.85 -15.42 -21.86
CA LYS A 415 24.53 -16.82 -21.55
C LYS A 415 23.02 -17.06 -21.59
N SER A 416 22.22 -16.14 -21.05
CA SER A 416 20.76 -16.23 -21.05
C SER A 416 20.19 -16.28 -22.48
N ILE A 417 20.60 -15.37 -23.36
CA ILE A 417 20.07 -15.34 -24.74
C ILE A 417 20.65 -16.42 -25.66
N ASN A 418 21.72 -17.11 -25.24
CA ASN A 418 22.29 -18.26 -25.97
C ASN A 418 21.69 -19.60 -25.51
N ASP A 419 20.99 -19.64 -24.36
CA ASP A 419 20.32 -20.85 -23.88
C ASP A 419 18.89 -20.92 -24.45
N PRO A 420 18.57 -21.93 -25.31
CA PRO A 420 17.24 -22.08 -25.88
C PRO A 420 16.11 -22.12 -24.85
N LYS A 421 16.36 -22.66 -23.63
CA LYS A 421 15.36 -22.73 -22.56
C LYS A 421 15.03 -21.37 -21.97
N ASN A 422 16.02 -20.50 -21.83
CA ASN A 422 15.82 -19.14 -21.32
C ASN A 422 15.16 -18.24 -22.35
N ILE A 423 15.41 -18.47 -23.64
CA ILE A 423 14.70 -17.79 -24.73
C ILE A 423 13.21 -18.12 -24.69
N GLU A 424 12.83 -19.38 -24.45
CA GLU A 424 11.42 -19.75 -24.25
C GLU A 424 10.82 -19.02 -23.04
N HIS A 425 11.53 -18.94 -21.91
CA HIS A 425 11.09 -18.14 -20.77
C HIS A 425 10.90 -16.65 -21.09
N ILE A 426 11.81 -16.05 -21.87
CA ILE A 426 11.66 -14.66 -22.32
C ILE A 426 10.40 -14.51 -23.17
N LEU A 427 10.01 -15.51 -23.97
CA LEU A 427 8.84 -15.42 -24.85
C LEU A 427 7.51 -15.62 -24.16
N TYR A 428 7.47 -16.48 -23.15
CA TYR A 428 6.24 -16.90 -22.47
C TYR A 428 6.07 -16.32 -21.07
N SER A 429 6.98 -15.44 -20.61
CA SER A 429 6.70 -14.67 -19.39
C SER A 429 5.69 -13.56 -19.69
N ASP A 430 4.47 -13.74 -19.17
CA ASP A 430 3.36 -12.76 -19.19
C ASP A 430 3.64 -11.54 -18.30
N LEU A 431 4.87 -11.38 -17.78
CA LEU A 431 5.22 -10.22 -16.97
C LEU A 431 5.31 -8.98 -17.87
N PRO A 432 4.52 -7.94 -17.60
CA PRO A 432 4.77 -6.62 -18.18
C PRO A 432 6.10 -6.13 -17.58
N PHE A 433 7.08 -5.85 -18.44
CA PHE A 433 8.30 -5.16 -18.05
C PHE A 433 8.08 -3.65 -18.10
#